data_AF-A0A1G3VYQ6-F1
#
_entry.id   AF-A0A1G3VYQ6-F1
#
_cell.length_a   1.000
_cell.length_b   1.000
_cell.length_c   1.000
_cell.angle_alpha   90.00
_cell.angle_beta   90.00
_cell.angle_gamma   90.00
#
_symmetry.space_group_name_H-M   'P 1'
#
loop_
_entity.id
_entity.type
_entity.pdbx_description
1 polymer ?
#
loop_
_entity_poly.entity_id
_entity_poly.type
_entity_poly.pdbx_seq_one_letter_code
_entity_poly.pdbx_strand_id
1 'polypeptide(L)'
;MDEKKTIALIIDEGQKLPGFCREVLREFLNYETNENKLLQIVIFAQNEFRRILKRHANFADRVNQYYFLKPLNFRETKALIRFRLSRSGRPAEMPALFTLPGLWAVYLATGGYPRRIITLCHRILLTLIIQNKTGAGWTVVRSTTRRMLPRTTRKSRWVTAGVLTSLALALTAFSFLLPDPPDTVRPTATAVQPIETSTKSKAYVGSAAGVQNDAASEQPHLRPVADRTASLPATAKTTQEKTAPTKSPGASERYRTPPALLGSLKIREHDEVLRFLLEIYGNTESYRFQAVISANPHIVDMNIIQPGETIVFPAIAAQAQVLATAGYWIRIAKKGSLEEAYRIFKTYPQEQLPIRLIPSWTQKDGLAFTIVLKKGFSSEAAAQNAIPTLPSMFAASAEIMKTPERDTVYFAY
;
A
#
# COMPACT_ATOMS: atom_id res chain seq x y z
N MET A 1 8.29 -29.00 13.86
CA MET A 1 8.73 -28.45 12.55
C MET A 1 8.69 -29.63 11.57
N ASP A 2 7.50 -30.24 11.39
CA ASP A 2 7.39 -31.65 10.95
C ASP A 2 6.87 -31.83 9.52
N GLU A 3 6.78 -30.77 8.74
CA GLU A 3 6.50 -30.88 7.31
C GLU A 3 7.61 -30.15 6.54
N LYS A 4 8.26 -30.84 5.59
CA LYS A 4 9.21 -30.29 4.61
C LYS A 4 8.53 -29.28 3.65
N LYS A 5 7.82 -28.30 4.19
CA LYS A 5 7.09 -27.27 3.45
C LYS A 5 7.88 -25.98 3.55
N THR A 6 8.33 -25.48 2.41
CA THR A 6 8.90 -24.13 2.32
C THR A 6 7.80 -23.10 2.53
N ILE A 7 7.95 -22.25 3.53
CA ILE A 7 7.01 -21.17 3.81
C ILE A 7 7.21 -20.07 2.76
N ALA A 8 6.14 -19.66 2.08
CA ALA A 8 6.16 -18.58 1.11
C ALA A 8 5.45 -17.32 1.65
N LEU A 9 6.19 -16.23 1.79
CA LEU A 9 5.66 -14.90 2.10
C LEU A 9 5.40 -14.15 0.79
N ILE A 10 4.12 -13.86 0.53
CA ILE A 10 3.70 -13.07 -0.64
C ILE A 10 3.37 -11.66 -0.19
N ILE A 11 4.05 -10.68 -0.76
CA ILE A 11 3.84 -9.26 -0.49
C ILE A 11 3.31 -8.61 -1.77
N ASP A 12 2.11 -8.03 -1.70
CA ASP A 12 1.57 -7.22 -2.79
C ASP A 12 1.85 -5.73 -2.55
N GLU A 13 1.87 -4.93 -3.62
CA GLU A 13 2.15 -3.50 -3.60
C GLU A 13 3.48 -3.12 -2.91
N GLY A 14 4.55 -3.87 -3.18
CA GLY A 14 5.87 -3.73 -2.55
C GLY A 14 6.50 -2.33 -2.62
N GLN A 15 6.06 -1.46 -3.54
CA GLN A 15 6.45 -0.05 -3.56
C GLN A 15 5.98 0.76 -2.35
N LYS A 16 4.98 0.28 -1.62
CA LYS A 16 4.49 0.90 -0.38
C LYS A 16 5.30 0.49 0.86
N LEU A 17 6.23 -0.46 0.73
CA LEU A 17 7.04 -0.92 1.85
C LEU A 17 7.91 0.23 2.40
N PRO A 18 7.75 0.59 3.69
CA PRO A 18 8.61 1.55 4.37
C PRO A 18 10.08 1.12 4.37
N GLY A 19 10.98 2.06 4.62
CA GLY A 19 12.43 1.80 4.69
C GLY A 19 12.80 0.69 5.67
N PHE A 20 12.28 0.76 6.90
CA PHE A 20 12.58 -0.23 7.94
C PHE A 20 12.12 -1.64 7.55
N CYS A 21 10.94 -1.80 6.92
CA CYS A 21 10.46 -3.11 6.49
C CYS A 21 11.41 -3.78 5.48
N ARG A 22 12.04 -3.00 4.60
CA ARG A 22 13.02 -3.55 3.63
C ARG A 22 14.27 -4.06 4.33
N GLU A 23 14.66 -3.43 5.43
CA GLU A 23 15.81 -3.85 6.24
C GLU A 23 15.50 -5.12 7.03
N VAL A 24 14.30 -5.21 7.60
CA VAL A 24 13.81 -6.44 8.24
C VAL A 24 13.70 -7.58 7.21
N LEU A 25 13.21 -7.32 6.00
CA LEU A 25 13.18 -8.32 4.92
C LEU A 25 14.60 -8.74 4.50
N ARG A 26 15.57 -7.82 4.51
CA ARG A 26 16.99 -8.13 4.27
C ARG A 26 17.54 -9.06 5.35
N GLU A 27 17.19 -8.84 6.61
CA GLU A 27 17.59 -9.68 7.74
C GLU A 27 16.96 -11.08 7.67
N PHE A 28 15.66 -11.17 7.37
CA PHE A 28 14.99 -12.46 7.17
C PHE A 28 15.56 -13.26 5.99
N LEU A 29 16.00 -12.60 4.91
CA LEU A 29 16.68 -13.26 3.80
C LEU A 29 18.08 -13.76 4.17
N ASN A 30 18.71 -13.23 5.22
CA ASN A 30 19.98 -13.72 5.75
C ASN A 30 19.81 -14.86 6.75
N TYR A 31 18.59 -15.09 7.24
CA TYR A 31 18.27 -16.17 8.18
C TYR A 31 18.12 -17.50 7.42
N GLU A 32 19.23 -18.05 6.94
CA GLU A 32 19.31 -19.39 6.38
C GLU A 32 19.92 -20.35 7.43
N THR A 33 19.30 -21.50 7.65
CA THR A 33 19.97 -22.64 8.32
C THR A 33 20.76 -23.42 7.27
N ASN A 34 21.84 -24.10 7.66
CA ASN A 34 22.78 -24.79 6.76
C ASN A 34 22.15 -25.76 5.74
N GLU A 35 20.88 -26.15 5.93
CA GLU A 35 20.21 -27.18 5.13
C GLU A 35 18.93 -26.71 4.42
N ASN A 36 18.31 -25.57 4.80
CA ASN A 36 17.06 -25.12 4.17
C ASN A 36 16.88 -23.59 4.22
N LYS A 37 16.36 -23.01 3.12
CA LYS A 37 15.80 -21.65 3.14
C LYS A 37 14.51 -21.66 3.96
N LEU A 38 14.53 -21.00 5.11
CA LEU A 38 13.39 -20.96 6.04
C LEU A 38 12.18 -20.21 5.45
N LEU A 39 12.42 -19.23 4.57
CA LEU A 39 11.41 -18.33 4.04
C LEU A 39 11.64 -17.96 2.57
N GLN A 40 10.68 -18.25 1.70
CA GLN A 40 10.65 -17.78 0.32
C GLN A 40 9.82 -16.50 0.23
N ILE A 41 10.40 -15.41 -0.25
CA ILE A 41 9.69 -14.12 -0.36
C ILE A 41 9.39 -13.81 -1.83
N VAL A 42 8.11 -13.54 -2.14
CA VAL A 42 7.64 -13.12 -3.46
C VAL A 42 7.01 -11.73 -3.33
N ILE A 43 7.61 -10.73 -3.97
CA ILE A 43 7.14 -9.34 -3.91
C ILE A 43 6.56 -8.94 -5.26
N PHE A 44 5.27 -8.61 -5.28
CA PHE A 44 4.62 -7.93 -6.39
C PHE A 44 4.67 -6.43 -6.15
N ALA A 45 5.12 -5.68 -7.17
CA ALA A 45 5.24 -4.24 -7.04
C ALA A 45 5.07 -3.55 -8.39
N GLN A 46 4.75 -2.26 -8.34
CA GLN A 46 4.63 -1.41 -9.51
C GLN A 46 6.00 -0.98 -10.05
N ASN A 47 6.04 -0.40 -11.26
CA ASN A 47 7.27 0.04 -11.94
C ASN A 47 8.17 0.95 -11.09
N GLU A 48 7.55 1.71 -10.18
CA GLU A 48 8.23 2.63 -9.27
C GLU A 48 9.20 1.91 -8.34
N PHE A 49 8.91 0.65 -7.99
CA PHE A 49 9.76 -0.19 -7.15
C PHE A 49 11.15 -0.41 -7.75
N ARG A 50 11.27 -0.34 -9.09
CA ARG A 50 12.58 -0.39 -9.76
C ARG A 50 13.50 0.74 -9.33
N ARG A 51 12.96 1.94 -9.07
CA ARG A 51 13.75 3.07 -8.56
C ARG A 51 14.17 2.84 -7.11
N ILE A 52 13.30 2.22 -6.32
CA ILE A 52 13.55 1.87 -4.92
C ILE A 52 14.69 0.83 -4.84
N LEU A 53 14.62 -0.23 -5.66
CA LEU A 53 15.69 -1.23 -5.76
C LEU A 53 17.03 -0.62 -6.15
N LYS A 54 17.05 0.28 -7.15
CA LYS A 54 18.29 0.97 -7.55
C LYS A 54 18.90 1.85 -6.46
N ARG A 55 18.07 2.47 -5.60
CA ARG A 55 18.53 3.34 -4.52
C ARG A 55 19.07 2.54 -3.33
N HIS A 56 18.58 1.33 -3.13
CA HIS A 56 18.97 0.45 -2.03
C HIS A 56 19.64 -0.82 -2.56
N ALA A 57 20.88 -0.68 -3.03
CA ALA A 57 21.68 -1.77 -3.60
C ALA A 57 21.73 -3.01 -2.68
N ASN A 58 21.94 -2.79 -1.37
CA ASN A 58 22.00 -3.87 -0.37
C ASN A 58 20.76 -4.77 -0.33
N PHE A 59 19.58 -4.21 -0.61
CA PHE A 59 18.33 -4.98 -0.68
C PHE A 59 18.16 -5.61 -2.07
N ALA A 60 18.55 -4.91 -3.14
CA ALA A 60 18.51 -5.43 -4.50
C ALA A 60 19.43 -6.64 -4.70
N ASP A 61 20.59 -6.67 -4.04
CA ASP A 61 21.55 -7.79 -4.09
C ASP A 61 20.98 -9.09 -3.51
N ARG A 62 19.94 -9.00 -2.67
CA ARG A 62 19.25 -10.16 -2.09
C ARG A 62 18.08 -10.66 -2.94
N VAL A 63 17.77 -9.99 -4.05
CA VAL A 63 16.73 -10.41 -4.99
C VAL A 63 17.29 -11.43 -5.96
N ASN A 64 17.02 -12.72 -5.72
CA ASN A 64 17.47 -13.81 -6.58
C ASN A 64 16.93 -13.71 -8.02
N GLN A 65 15.67 -13.32 -8.15
CA GLN A 65 15.01 -13.23 -9.45
C GLN A 65 14.11 -11.99 -9.52
N TYR A 66 14.34 -11.19 -10.56
CA TYR A 66 13.52 -10.04 -10.90
C TYR A 66 12.86 -10.27 -12.26
N TYR A 67 11.53 -10.27 -12.30
CA TYR A 67 10.78 -10.46 -13.54
C TYR A 67 9.80 -9.32 -13.78
N PHE A 68 9.86 -8.76 -14.99
CA PHE A 68 8.93 -7.73 -15.43
C PHE A 68 7.81 -8.34 -16.27
N LEU A 69 6.58 -8.35 -15.73
CA LEU A 69 5.41 -8.85 -16.44
C LEU A 69 5.06 -7.92 -17.61
N LYS A 70 5.22 -8.42 -18.83
CA LYS A 70 4.81 -7.72 -20.06
C LYS A 70 3.30 -7.87 -20.29
N PRO A 71 2.68 -6.96 -21.07
CA PRO A 71 1.32 -7.15 -21.55
C PRO A 71 1.17 -8.45 -22.32
N LEU A 72 -0.04 -9.03 -22.28
CA LEU A 72 -0.34 -10.28 -22.97
C LEU A 72 -0.23 -10.11 -24.48
N ASN A 73 0.28 -11.12 -25.16
CA ASN A 73 0.21 -11.18 -26.63
C ASN A 73 -1.22 -11.52 -27.11
N PHE A 74 -1.44 -11.53 -28.42
CA PHE A 74 -2.76 -11.79 -28.99
C PHE A 74 -3.30 -13.20 -28.64
N ARG A 75 -2.44 -14.23 -28.66
CA ARG A 75 -2.85 -15.62 -28.36
C ARG A 75 -3.26 -15.74 -26.89
N GLU A 76 -2.48 -15.14 -25.99
CA GLU A 76 -2.77 -15.07 -24.55
C GLU A 76 -4.03 -14.24 -24.25
N THR A 77 -4.22 -13.11 -24.94
CA THR A 77 -5.44 -12.30 -24.82
C THR A 77 -6.69 -13.11 -25.19
N LYS A 78 -6.62 -13.86 -26.30
CA LYS A 78 -7.69 -14.77 -26.73
C LYS A 78 -7.92 -15.88 -25.70
N ALA A 79 -6.86 -16.46 -25.15
CA ALA A 79 -6.95 -17.49 -24.10
C ALA A 79 -7.58 -16.93 -22.81
N LEU A 80 -7.17 -15.74 -22.37
CA LEU A 80 -7.72 -15.06 -21.20
C LEU A 80 -9.22 -14.81 -21.36
N ILE A 81 -9.66 -14.28 -22.50
CA ILE A 81 -11.08 -14.00 -22.77
C ILE A 81 -11.87 -15.30 -22.74
N ARG A 82 -11.39 -16.36 -23.39
CA ARG A 82 -12.04 -17.68 -23.37
C ARG A 82 -12.14 -18.26 -21.97
N PHE A 83 -11.05 -18.24 -21.21
CA PHE A 83 -11.01 -18.74 -19.83
C PHE A 83 -11.98 -17.99 -18.93
N ARG A 84 -12.07 -16.66 -19.06
CA ARG A 84 -13.02 -15.84 -18.28
C ARG A 84 -14.45 -16.17 -18.64
N LEU A 85 -14.77 -16.30 -19.92
CA LEU A 85 -16.10 -16.68 -20.39
C LEU A 85 -16.49 -18.08 -19.91
N SER A 86 -15.58 -19.06 -19.97
CA SER A 86 -15.85 -20.44 -19.53
C SER A 86 -16.09 -20.57 -18.02
N ARG A 87 -15.57 -19.63 -17.22
CA ARG A 87 -15.84 -19.56 -15.78
C ARG A 87 -17.17 -18.87 -15.45
N SER A 88 -17.69 -18.02 -16.33
CA SER A 88 -18.91 -17.24 -16.11
C SER A 88 -20.17 -17.81 -16.76
N GLY A 89 -20.07 -18.79 -17.67
CA GLY A 89 -21.20 -19.37 -18.42
C GLY A 89 -21.19 -20.90 -18.45
N ARG A 90 -22.34 -21.50 -18.78
CA ARG A 90 -22.43 -22.96 -19.01
C ARG A 90 -21.71 -23.33 -20.32
N PRO A 91 -20.77 -24.30 -20.32
CA PRO A 91 -19.97 -24.64 -21.49
C PRO A 91 -20.78 -25.05 -22.74
N ALA A 92 -21.95 -25.65 -22.54
CA ALA A 92 -22.80 -26.19 -23.60
C ALA A 92 -23.58 -25.13 -24.40
N GLU A 93 -23.69 -23.90 -23.89
CA GLU A 93 -24.58 -22.86 -24.44
C GLU A 93 -23.84 -21.59 -24.87
N MET A 94 -22.51 -21.59 -24.97
CA MET A 94 -21.78 -20.42 -25.42
C MET A 94 -21.57 -20.45 -26.95
N PRO A 95 -22.42 -19.78 -27.75
CA PRO A 95 -22.04 -19.43 -29.10
C PRO A 95 -20.74 -18.61 -29.04
N ALA A 96 -20.02 -18.52 -30.16
CA ALA A 96 -18.81 -17.71 -30.26
C ALA A 96 -19.13 -16.21 -30.07
N LEU A 97 -19.31 -15.77 -28.82
CA LEU A 97 -19.67 -14.41 -28.41
C LEU A 97 -18.69 -13.39 -28.98
N PHE A 98 -17.45 -13.79 -29.23
CA PHE A 98 -16.44 -12.99 -29.90
C PHE A 98 -15.95 -13.69 -31.17
N THR A 99 -16.10 -12.99 -32.29
CA THR A 99 -15.47 -13.39 -33.56
C THR A 99 -13.96 -13.14 -33.52
N LEU A 100 -13.18 -13.83 -34.37
CA LEU A 100 -11.74 -13.55 -34.52
C LEU A 100 -11.42 -12.07 -34.78
N PRO A 101 -12.09 -11.37 -35.72
CA PRO A 101 -11.87 -9.94 -35.92
C PRO A 101 -12.30 -9.11 -34.70
N GLY A 102 -13.34 -9.51 -33.96
CA GLY A 102 -13.70 -8.88 -32.69
C GLY A 102 -12.60 -9.01 -31.62
N LEU A 103 -12.02 -10.20 -31.45
CA LEU A 103 -10.89 -10.43 -30.53
C LEU A 103 -9.66 -9.62 -30.92
N TRP A 104 -9.38 -9.50 -32.22
CA TRP A 104 -8.28 -8.67 -32.71
C TRP A 104 -8.53 -7.18 -32.40
N ALA A 105 -9.75 -6.69 -32.59
CA ALA A 105 -10.13 -5.34 -32.19
C ALA A 105 -9.95 -5.10 -30.68
N VAL A 106 -10.31 -6.06 -29.84
CA VAL A 106 -10.12 -5.97 -28.37
C VAL A 106 -8.62 -5.87 -28.05
N TYR A 107 -7.79 -6.70 -28.67
CA TYR A 107 -6.34 -6.66 -28.46
C TYR A 107 -5.75 -5.30 -28.84
N LEU A 108 -6.09 -4.76 -30.03
CA LEU A 108 -5.62 -3.43 -30.46
C LEU A 108 -6.07 -2.32 -29.51
N ALA A 109 -7.32 -2.35 -29.05
CA ALA A 109 -7.87 -1.33 -28.17
C ALA A 109 -7.27 -1.34 -26.76
N THR A 110 -6.78 -2.49 -26.31
CA THR A 110 -6.35 -2.70 -24.92
C THR A 110 -4.84 -2.79 -24.77
N GLY A 111 -4.12 -3.10 -25.86
CA GLY A 111 -2.67 -3.28 -25.86
C GLY A 111 -2.20 -4.49 -25.06
N GLY A 112 -3.07 -5.49 -24.86
CA GLY A 112 -2.72 -6.71 -24.11
C GLY A 112 -2.79 -6.59 -22.58
N TYR A 113 -3.23 -5.45 -22.03
CA TYR A 113 -3.34 -5.27 -20.58
C TYR A 113 -4.57 -5.98 -20.00
N PRO A 114 -4.42 -6.98 -19.10
CA PRO A 114 -5.53 -7.82 -18.64
C PRO A 114 -6.73 -7.06 -18.08
N ARG A 115 -6.49 -6.04 -17.24
CA ARG A 115 -7.57 -5.22 -16.66
C ARG A 115 -8.35 -4.47 -17.74
N ARG A 116 -7.66 -3.87 -18.72
CA ARG A 116 -8.29 -3.17 -19.85
C ARG A 116 -9.10 -4.14 -20.72
N ILE A 117 -8.56 -5.33 -20.98
CA ILE A 117 -9.25 -6.40 -21.71
C ILE A 117 -10.57 -6.74 -21.03
N ILE A 118 -10.53 -7.07 -19.74
CA ILE A 118 -11.71 -7.49 -18.99
C ILE A 118 -12.76 -6.37 -18.95
N THR A 119 -12.35 -5.13 -18.64
CA THR A 119 -13.28 -4.00 -18.61
C THR A 119 -13.92 -3.73 -19.97
N LEU A 120 -13.15 -3.79 -21.07
CA LEU A 120 -13.67 -3.58 -22.41
C LEU A 120 -14.64 -4.72 -22.79
N CYS A 121 -14.27 -5.98 -22.56
CA CYS A 121 -15.13 -7.13 -22.82
C CYS A 121 -16.45 -7.05 -22.05
N HIS A 122 -16.42 -6.67 -20.77
CA HIS A 122 -17.65 -6.49 -19.98
C HIS A 122 -18.58 -5.44 -20.61
N ARG A 123 -18.05 -4.29 -21.05
CA ARG A 123 -18.87 -3.27 -21.72
C ARG A 123 -19.38 -3.70 -23.09
N ILE A 124 -18.61 -4.52 -23.81
CA ILE A 124 -19.06 -5.12 -25.08
C ILE A 124 -20.25 -6.04 -24.82
N LEU A 125 -20.17 -6.91 -23.80
CA LEU A 125 -21.28 -7.79 -23.42
C LEU A 125 -22.54 -6.97 -23.08
N LEU A 126 -22.42 -5.90 -22.29
CA LEU A 126 -23.54 -4.99 -22.04
C LEU A 126 -24.09 -4.36 -23.32
N THR A 127 -23.22 -3.95 -24.25
CA THR A 127 -23.64 -3.39 -25.54
C THR A 127 -24.41 -4.41 -26.38
N LEU A 128 -23.98 -5.67 -26.36
CA LEU A 128 -24.66 -6.76 -27.07
C LEU A 128 -26.06 -6.98 -26.52
N ILE A 129 -26.21 -6.99 -25.19
CA ILE A 129 -27.52 -7.13 -24.53
C ILE A 129 -28.43 -5.96 -24.93
N ILE A 130 -27.95 -4.72 -24.83
CA ILE A 130 -28.73 -3.51 -25.16
C ILE A 130 -29.17 -3.50 -26.63
N GLN A 131 -28.31 -3.98 -27.55
CA GLN A 131 -28.59 -4.00 -28.99
C GLN A 131 -29.27 -5.29 -29.46
N ASN A 132 -29.61 -6.20 -28.55
CA ASN A 132 -30.12 -7.54 -28.84
C ASN A 132 -29.30 -8.30 -29.90
N LYS A 133 -27.96 -8.26 -29.77
CA LYS A 133 -27.01 -8.94 -30.67
C LYS A 133 -26.37 -10.13 -29.98
N THR A 134 -26.17 -11.21 -30.74
CA THR A 134 -25.61 -12.47 -30.24
C THR A 134 -24.09 -12.58 -30.36
N GLY A 135 -23.42 -11.66 -31.07
CA GLY A 135 -21.98 -11.74 -31.30
C GLY A 135 -21.26 -10.38 -31.44
N ALA A 136 -20.05 -10.31 -30.86
CA ALA A 136 -19.13 -9.19 -30.94
C ALA A 136 -18.19 -9.34 -32.15
N GLY A 137 -18.53 -8.64 -33.23
CA GLY A 137 -17.69 -8.38 -34.40
C GLY A 137 -16.73 -7.19 -34.21
N TRP A 138 -15.86 -6.96 -35.19
CA TRP A 138 -14.98 -5.80 -35.26
C TRP A 138 -15.73 -4.46 -35.05
N THR A 139 -16.86 -4.30 -35.71
CA THR A 139 -17.67 -3.06 -35.69
C THR A 139 -18.24 -2.76 -34.30
N VAL A 140 -18.80 -3.77 -33.63
CA VAL A 140 -19.34 -3.65 -32.27
C VAL A 140 -18.23 -3.24 -31.30
N VAL A 141 -17.10 -3.95 -31.33
CA VAL A 141 -15.95 -3.65 -30.45
C VAL A 141 -15.42 -2.24 -30.68
N ARG A 142 -15.24 -1.83 -31.94
CA ARG A 142 -14.74 -0.50 -32.28
C ARG A 142 -15.73 0.60 -31.89
N SER A 143 -17.04 0.37 -32.06
CA SER A 143 -18.07 1.31 -31.64
C SER A 143 -18.11 1.50 -30.13
N THR A 144 -17.97 0.41 -29.35
CA THR A 144 -17.93 0.47 -27.89
C THR A 144 -16.64 1.11 -27.40
N THR A 145 -15.50 0.77 -27.98
CA THR A 145 -14.21 1.41 -27.66
C THR A 145 -14.25 2.92 -27.88
N ARG A 146 -14.83 3.38 -28.99
CA ARG A 146 -15.00 4.82 -29.28
C ARG A 146 -15.88 5.54 -28.26
N ARG A 147 -16.88 4.86 -27.69
CA ARG A 147 -17.71 5.41 -26.61
C ARG A 147 -16.96 5.52 -25.27
N MET A 148 -15.90 4.74 -25.07
CA MET A 148 -15.11 4.73 -23.82
C MET A 148 -14.01 5.79 -23.79
N LEU A 149 -13.52 6.23 -24.95
CA LEU A 149 -12.56 7.31 -25.03
C LEU A 149 -13.26 8.61 -24.64
N PRO A 150 -12.67 9.43 -23.73
CA PRO A 150 -13.20 10.75 -23.47
C PRO A 150 -13.31 11.49 -24.81
N ARG A 151 -14.47 12.07 -25.09
CA ARG A 151 -14.64 12.96 -26.25
C ARG A 151 -13.65 14.10 -26.04
N THR A 152 -12.48 14.01 -26.65
CA THR A 152 -11.55 15.14 -26.72
C THR A 152 -12.38 16.29 -27.28
N THR A 153 -12.52 17.37 -26.52
CA THR A 153 -13.39 18.47 -26.94
C THR A 153 -12.93 18.95 -28.30
N ARG A 154 -13.87 19.09 -29.24
CA ARG A 154 -13.64 19.47 -30.64
C ARG A 154 -12.75 20.71 -30.76
N LYS A 155 -12.73 21.58 -29.74
CA LYS A 155 -11.90 22.78 -29.63
C LYS A 155 -10.39 22.50 -29.75
N SER A 156 -9.87 21.41 -29.17
CA SER A 156 -8.41 21.12 -29.23
C SER A 156 -7.91 20.80 -30.65
N ARG A 157 -8.74 20.17 -31.50
CA ARG A 157 -8.37 19.87 -32.90
C ARG A 157 -8.34 21.10 -33.80
N TRP A 158 -9.17 22.12 -33.52
CA TRP A 158 -9.12 23.39 -34.25
C TRP A 158 -7.99 24.28 -33.76
N VAL A 159 -7.60 24.20 -32.48
CA VAL A 159 -6.42 24.89 -31.95
C VAL A 159 -5.13 24.31 -32.55
N THR A 160 -4.97 22.98 -32.60
CA THR A 160 -3.77 22.38 -33.22
C THR A 160 -3.72 22.58 -34.74
N ALA A 161 -4.88 22.52 -35.42
CA ALA A 161 -4.96 22.88 -36.84
C ALA A 161 -4.61 24.36 -37.05
N GLY A 162 -5.12 25.25 -36.19
CA GLY A 162 -4.84 26.68 -36.21
C GLY A 162 -3.35 27.01 -36.04
N VAL A 163 -2.67 26.35 -35.08
CA VAL A 163 -1.23 26.52 -34.82
C VAL A 163 -0.38 26.00 -35.98
N LEU A 164 -0.75 24.88 -36.59
CA LEU A 164 -0.03 24.36 -37.77
C LEU A 164 -0.23 25.26 -38.99
N THR A 165 -1.44 25.81 -39.20
CA THR A 165 -1.68 26.76 -40.29
C THR A 165 -0.97 28.09 -40.05
N SER A 166 -0.92 28.60 -38.83
CA SER A 166 -0.20 29.84 -38.53
C SER A 166 1.32 29.68 -38.63
N LEU A 167 1.87 28.52 -38.26
CA LEU A 167 3.29 28.22 -38.42
C LEU A 167 3.70 28.11 -39.89
N ALA A 168 2.86 27.49 -40.73
CA ALA A 168 3.07 27.45 -42.18
C ALA A 168 2.98 28.86 -42.81
N LEU A 169 2.05 29.70 -42.33
CA LEU A 169 1.93 31.08 -42.79
C LEU A 169 3.13 31.95 -42.34
N ALA A 170 3.65 31.72 -41.13
CA ALA A 170 4.84 32.40 -40.63
C ALA A 170 6.10 31.99 -41.39
N LEU A 171 6.26 30.69 -41.73
CA LEU A 171 7.37 30.19 -42.54
C LEU A 171 7.34 30.74 -43.97
N THR A 172 6.15 30.83 -44.57
CA THR A 172 6.00 31.42 -45.92
C THR A 172 6.24 32.93 -45.93
N ALA A 173 5.77 33.66 -44.91
CA ALA A 173 6.07 35.08 -44.75
C ALA A 173 7.57 35.34 -44.47
N PHE A 174 8.22 34.47 -43.68
CA PHE A 174 9.64 34.56 -43.38
C PHE A 174 10.52 34.29 -44.61
N SER A 175 10.12 33.38 -45.50
CA SER A 175 10.79 33.19 -46.80
C SER A 175 10.67 34.40 -47.73
N PHE A 176 9.65 35.23 -47.59
CA PHE A 176 9.49 36.47 -48.36
C PHE A 176 10.22 37.68 -47.76
N LEU A 177 10.67 37.58 -46.51
CA LEU A 177 11.35 38.65 -45.77
C LEU A 177 12.89 38.46 -45.71
N LEU A 178 13.39 37.36 -46.28
CA LEU A 178 14.82 37.18 -46.51
C LEU A 178 15.24 38.01 -47.73
N PRO A 179 16.25 38.90 -47.60
CA PRO A 179 16.78 39.66 -48.73
C PRO A 179 17.36 38.69 -49.78
N ASP A 180 17.15 39.01 -51.06
CA ASP A 180 17.72 38.22 -52.15
C ASP A 180 19.23 38.07 -51.97
N PRO A 181 19.76 36.84 -52.08
CA PRO A 181 21.20 36.64 -52.02
C PRO A 181 21.86 37.41 -53.17
N PRO A 182 22.97 38.13 -52.93
CA PRO A 182 23.65 38.87 -53.97
C PRO A 182 24.14 37.92 -55.07
N ASP A 183 24.01 38.39 -56.31
CA ASP A 183 24.40 37.69 -57.54
C ASP A 183 25.76 37.03 -57.39
N THR A 184 25.75 35.70 -57.25
CA THR A 184 26.96 34.90 -57.29
C THR A 184 27.35 34.73 -58.75
N VAL A 185 28.40 35.47 -59.11
CA VAL A 185 29.19 35.35 -60.33
C VAL A 185 29.31 33.87 -60.74
N ARG A 186 28.84 33.55 -61.96
CA ARG A 186 29.05 32.26 -62.62
C ARG A 186 30.55 32.06 -62.88
N PRO A 187 31.16 30.95 -62.45
CA PRO A 187 32.32 30.38 -63.12
C PRO A 187 31.86 29.29 -64.08
N THR A 188 32.42 29.41 -65.28
CA THR A 188 32.35 28.59 -66.47
C THR A 188 32.37 27.08 -66.21
N ALA A 189 31.44 26.37 -66.86
CA ALA A 189 31.48 24.92 -66.98
C ALA A 189 32.73 24.50 -67.77
N THR A 190 33.58 23.69 -67.14
CA THR A 190 34.52 22.82 -67.87
C THR A 190 34.03 21.39 -67.66
N ALA A 191 33.62 20.76 -68.75
CA ALA A 191 33.22 19.37 -68.81
C ALA A 191 34.44 18.46 -68.90
N VAL A 192 34.50 17.41 -68.07
CA VAL A 192 35.07 16.10 -68.45
C VAL A 192 34.29 15.02 -67.67
N GLN A 193 33.76 14.02 -68.39
CA GLN A 193 33.08 12.86 -67.84
C GLN A 193 34.06 11.68 -67.53
N PRO A 194 33.64 10.40 -67.34
CA PRO A 194 33.96 9.65 -66.14
C PRO A 194 34.94 8.51 -66.42
N ILE A 195 35.54 7.93 -65.38
CA ILE A 195 36.14 6.60 -65.50
C ILE A 195 35.67 5.74 -64.32
N GLU A 196 34.95 4.69 -64.69
CA GLU A 196 34.66 3.51 -63.90
C GLU A 196 35.96 2.86 -63.41
N THR A 197 35.99 2.30 -62.21
CA THR A 197 36.13 0.83 -62.00
C THR A 197 36.37 0.50 -60.54
N SER A 198 35.52 -0.40 -60.05
CA SER A 198 35.87 -1.61 -59.28
C SER A 198 37.30 -1.69 -58.73
N THR A 199 37.44 -1.86 -57.41
CA THR A 199 37.91 -3.15 -56.87
C THR A 199 37.76 -3.28 -55.35
N LYS A 200 37.39 -4.51 -54.98
CA LYS A 200 37.40 -5.12 -53.65
C LYS A 200 38.70 -4.85 -52.89
N SER A 201 38.64 -4.79 -51.55
CA SER A 201 39.00 -5.94 -50.71
C SER A 201 39.22 -5.56 -49.23
N LYS A 202 38.48 -6.30 -48.40
CA LYS A 202 38.79 -6.82 -47.05
C LYS A 202 39.98 -6.24 -46.26
N ALA A 203 39.61 -5.78 -45.07
CA ALA A 203 39.99 -6.32 -43.76
C ALA A 203 41.46 -6.71 -43.53
N TYR A 204 42.05 -6.10 -42.50
CA TYR A 204 42.78 -6.87 -41.51
C TYR A 204 42.64 -6.28 -40.10
N VAL A 205 42.55 -7.21 -39.16
CA VAL A 205 42.45 -7.07 -37.70
C VAL A 205 43.87 -7.17 -37.11
N GLY A 206 44.18 -6.40 -36.08
CA GLY A 206 45.34 -6.64 -35.21
C GLY A 206 45.63 -5.40 -34.39
N SER A 207 45.45 -5.43 -33.06
CA SER A 207 46.44 -5.95 -32.10
C SER A 207 47.65 -5.01 -32.04
N ALA A 208 48.20 -4.59 -30.93
CA ALA A 208 47.94 -4.61 -29.50
C ALA A 208 49.06 -3.74 -28.89
N ALA A 209 49.00 -3.50 -27.57
CA ALA A 209 50.03 -2.89 -26.74
C ALA A 209 50.18 -1.37 -26.94
N GLY A 210 50.13 -0.55 -25.90
CA GLY A 210 50.70 -0.76 -24.57
C GLY A 210 51.82 0.27 -24.38
N VAL A 211 52.28 0.46 -23.13
CA VAL A 211 53.26 1.47 -22.67
C VAL A 211 52.58 2.80 -22.29
N GLN A 212 52.22 3.11 -21.05
CA GLN A 212 52.86 2.93 -19.72
C GLN A 212 54.00 3.94 -19.45
N ASN A 213 53.87 4.61 -18.30
CA ASN A 213 54.87 5.24 -17.41
C ASN A 213 54.38 6.62 -16.97
N ASP A 214 53.96 6.74 -15.71
CA ASP A 214 54.81 6.98 -14.50
C ASP A 214 55.12 8.47 -14.37
N ALA A 215 55.22 9.10 -13.21
CA ALA A 215 54.94 8.79 -11.82
C ALA A 215 55.22 10.10 -11.06
N ALA A 216 54.81 10.12 -9.78
CA ALA A 216 55.30 11.00 -8.71
C ALA A 216 54.86 12.48 -8.78
N SER A 217 54.70 13.22 -7.69
CA SER A 217 54.52 12.97 -6.25
C SER A 217 54.40 14.39 -5.69
N GLU A 218 53.36 14.73 -4.92
CA GLU A 218 53.45 15.85 -3.97
C GLU A 218 52.31 15.81 -2.93
N GLN A 219 52.68 15.51 -1.69
CA GLN A 219 52.07 16.09 -0.49
C GLN A 219 53.02 17.19 0.00
N PRO A 220 52.54 18.22 0.72
CA PRO A 220 52.63 18.15 2.19
C PRO A 220 51.51 18.84 3.01
N HIS A 221 51.19 18.19 4.14
CA HIS A 221 51.07 18.68 5.53
C HIS A 221 50.02 19.74 5.98
N LEU A 222 49.14 19.36 6.95
CA LEU A 222 49.11 19.70 8.42
C LEU A 222 48.56 21.13 8.71
N ARG A 223 47.64 21.46 9.65
CA ARG A 223 47.24 20.96 11.00
C ARG A 223 46.05 21.88 11.53
N PRO A 224 45.58 21.91 12.81
CA PRO A 224 44.47 21.13 13.39
C PRO A 224 43.46 21.97 14.26
N VAL A 225 42.70 21.30 15.16
CA VAL A 225 41.99 21.81 16.39
C VAL A 225 40.52 22.26 16.16
N ALA A 226 39.49 21.90 16.94
CA ALA A 226 39.40 21.49 18.35
C ALA A 226 38.19 20.59 18.68
N ASP A 227 38.41 19.75 19.69
CA ASP A 227 37.44 19.16 20.62
C ASP A 227 36.44 20.16 21.21
N ARG A 228 35.22 19.68 21.49
CA ARG A 228 34.47 20.06 22.69
C ARG A 228 33.65 18.86 23.22
N THR A 229 34.30 18.08 24.07
CA THR A 229 33.67 17.45 25.23
C THR A 229 33.62 18.47 26.38
N ALA A 230 32.49 18.52 27.10
CA ALA A 230 32.40 18.52 28.57
C ALA A 230 31.14 19.25 29.09
N SER A 231 30.33 18.44 29.78
CA SER A 231 29.79 18.68 31.13
C SER A 231 28.70 19.73 31.40
N LEU A 232 27.70 19.21 32.13
CA LEU A 232 26.74 19.86 33.02
C LEU A 232 27.32 21.02 33.84
N PRO A 233 26.44 21.90 34.33
CA PRO A 233 26.26 21.92 35.77
C PRO A 233 24.79 21.97 36.22
N ALA A 234 24.52 21.26 37.32
CA ALA A 234 23.43 21.54 38.22
C ALA A 234 23.79 22.76 39.10
N THR A 235 22.84 23.65 39.38
CA THR A 235 22.21 23.83 40.71
C THR A 235 21.47 25.18 40.77
N ALA A 236 20.17 25.05 41.03
CA ALA A 236 19.21 25.94 41.70
C ALA A 236 19.48 27.45 41.83
N LYS A 237 18.47 28.25 41.43
CA LYS A 237 17.81 29.20 42.34
C LYS A 237 16.29 29.19 42.15
N THR A 238 15.65 28.80 43.25
CA THR A 238 14.30 29.08 43.72
C THR A 238 13.89 30.54 43.50
N THR A 239 12.70 30.77 42.96
CA THR A 239 11.81 31.84 43.45
C THR A 239 10.41 31.26 43.50
N GLN A 240 9.92 31.21 44.74
CA GLN A 240 8.58 30.83 45.11
C GLN A 240 7.62 31.94 44.67
N GLU A 241 6.51 31.57 44.02
CA GLU A 241 5.28 32.33 44.15
C GLU A 241 4.18 31.34 44.56
N LYS A 242 3.70 31.54 45.78
CA LYS A 242 2.84 30.62 46.53
C LYS A 242 1.44 31.23 46.61
N THR A 243 0.46 30.43 46.19
CA THR A 243 -0.98 30.42 46.56
C THR A 243 -1.84 31.62 46.13
N ALA A 244 -3.07 31.48 45.64
CA ALA A 244 -4.15 30.56 46.07
C ALA A 244 -5.25 30.40 44.97
N PRO A 245 -6.28 29.55 45.17
CA PRO A 245 -6.89 28.71 44.15
C PRO A 245 -8.09 29.37 43.45
N THR A 246 -8.38 28.97 42.21
CA THR A 246 -9.71 29.17 41.62
C THR A 246 -10.19 27.91 40.92
N LYS A 247 -10.99 27.17 41.69
CA LYS A 247 -12.18 26.39 41.31
C LYS A 247 -12.01 25.35 40.20
N SER A 248 -12.00 24.10 40.63
CA SER A 248 -12.59 22.97 39.91
C SER A 248 -13.90 23.39 39.24
N PRO A 249 -14.08 23.19 37.93
CA PRO A 249 -15.41 23.15 37.35
C PRO A 249 -16.11 21.92 37.92
N GLY A 250 -17.28 22.16 38.49
CA GLY A 250 -18.01 21.24 39.34
C GLY A 250 -18.33 19.89 38.68
N ALA A 251 -18.41 18.89 39.56
CA ALA A 251 -19.05 17.62 39.30
C ALA A 251 -20.56 17.83 39.04
N SER A 252 -20.93 18.27 37.83
CA SER A 252 -22.36 18.32 37.41
C SER A 252 -22.62 18.30 35.90
N GLU A 253 -21.61 18.40 35.01
CA GLU A 253 -21.82 18.42 33.54
C GLU A 253 -21.34 17.17 32.80
N ARG A 254 -20.86 16.14 33.51
CA ARG A 254 -20.41 14.90 32.86
C ARG A 254 -21.63 14.13 32.32
N TYR A 255 -21.54 13.66 31.07
CA TYR A 255 -22.43 12.70 30.39
C TYR A 255 -23.60 13.26 29.55
N ARG A 256 -23.28 13.96 28.44
CA ARG A 256 -24.14 13.92 27.23
C ARG A 256 -23.45 13.40 25.97
N THR A 257 -22.12 13.41 25.91
CA THR A 257 -21.36 12.99 24.73
C THR A 257 -20.31 11.93 25.10
N PRO A 258 -19.95 11.04 24.16
CA PRO A 258 -18.83 10.13 24.34
C PRO A 258 -17.54 10.90 24.69
N PRO A 259 -16.65 10.33 25.53
CA PRO A 259 -15.39 10.96 25.87
C PRO A 259 -14.50 11.08 24.63
N ALA A 260 -13.57 12.04 24.63
CA ALA A 260 -12.60 12.19 23.53
C ALA A 260 -11.46 11.14 23.60
N LEU A 261 -11.22 10.55 24.77
CA LEU A 261 -10.13 9.62 25.04
C LEU A 261 -10.66 8.32 25.65
N LEU A 262 -10.07 7.19 25.27
CA LEU A 262 -10.29 5.90 25.92
C LEU A 262 -9.42 5.75 27.16
N GLY A 263 -8.22 6.32 27.14
CA GLY A 263 -7.27 6.25 28.25
C GLY A 263 -5.84 6.16 27.74
N SER A 264 -4.95 5.68 28.58
CA SER A 264 -3.53 5.57 28.27
C SER A 264 -2.94 4.24 28.74
N LEU A 265 -1.93 3.74 28.02
CA LEU A 265 -1.16 2.56 28.40
C LEU A 265 0.32 2.90 28.50
N LYS A 266 0.99 2.35 29.51
CA LYS A 266 2.44 2.46 29.67
C LYS A 266 3.12 1.33 28.90
N ILE A 267 4.08 1.70 28.05
CA ILE A 267 4.85 0.80 27.20
C ILE A 267 5.83 0.00 28.04
N ARG A 268 5.92 -1.30 27.75
CA ARG A 268 6.93 -2.21 28.31
C ARG A 268 7.90 -2.67 27.22
N GLU A 269 9.00 -3.30 27.64
CA GLU A 269 9.91 -3.96 26.71
C GLU A 269 9.13 -4.99 25.87
N HIS A 270 9.37 -4.98 24.56
CA HIS A 270 8.70 -5.83 23.55
C HIS A 270 7.21 -5.54 23.27
N ASP A 271 6.66 -4.41 23.73
CA ASP A 271 5.34 -3.98 23.28
C ASP A 271 5.41 -3.30 21.88
N GLU A 272 4.41 -3.59 21.04
CA GLU A 272 4.28 -3.03 19.69
C GLU A 272 3.02 -2.18 19.56
N VAL A 273 3.14 -0.94 19.08
CA VAL A 273 1.99 -0.02 18.94
C VAL A 273 0.90 -0.58 18.03
N LEU A 274 1.31 -1.25 16.96
CA LEU A 274 0.38 -1.87 16.01
C LEU A 274 -0.49 -2.94 16.67
N ARG A 275 0.06 -3.67 17.63
CA ARG A 275 -0.67 -4.70 18.37
C ARG A 275 -1.73 -4.08 19.28
N PHE A 276 -1.44 -2.97 19.97
CA PHE A 276 -2.46 -2.25 20.74
C PHE A 276 -3.61 -1.76 19.85
N LEU A 277 -3.32 -1.26 18.65
CA LEU A 277 -4.35 -0.82 17.72
C LEU A 277 -5.28 -1.98 17.34
N LEU A 278 -4.71 -3.14 17.01
CA LEU A 278 -5.47 -4.34 16.67
C LEU A 278 -6.31 -4.84 17.86
N GLU A 279 -5.73 -4.84 19.07
CA GLU A 279 -6.38 -5.38 20.27
C GLU A 279 -7.46 -4.45 20.86
N ILE A 280 -7.27 -3.12 20.77
CA ILE A 280 -8.19 -2.12 21.34
C ILE A 280 -9.28 -1.71 20.33
N TYR A 281 -8.92 -1.46 19.07
CA TYR A 281 -9.87 -1.00 18.04
C TYR A 281 -10.37 -2.14 17.13
N GLY A 282 -9.74 -3.31 17.16
CA GLY A 282 -10.11 -4.46 16.35
C GLY A 282 -9.62 -4.42 14.90
N ASN A 283 -9.04 -3.31 14.44
CA ASN A 283 -8.46 -3.18 13.10
C ASN A 283 -7.35 -2.11 13.07
N THR A 284 -6.63 -2.03 11.95
CA THR A 284 -5.48 -1.13 11.75
C THR A 284 -5.73 -0.11 10.63
N GLU A 285 -6.98 0.34 10.47
CA GLU A 285 -7.31 1.33 9.43
C GLU A 285 -6.48 2.62 9.58
N SER A 286 -6.03 3.18 8.45
CA SER A 286 -5.06 4.27 8.43
C SER A 286 -5.47 5.51 9.21
N TYR A 287 -6.77 5.81 9.29
CA TYR A 287 -7.27 6.97 10.03
C TYR A 287 -7.16 6.78 11.55
N ARG A 288 -7.29 5.55 12.07
CA ARG A 288 -7.11 5.25 13.51
C ARG A 288 -5.65 5.38 13.90
N PHE A 289 -4.77 4.86 13.07
CA PHE A 289 -3.33 5.02 13.23
C PHE A 289 -2.93 6.50 13.29
N GLN A 290 -3.43 7.32 12.35
CA GLN A 290 -3.20 8.78 12.34
C GLN A 290 -3.76 9.47 13.59
N ALA A 291 -4.96 9.08 14.05
CA ALA A 291 -5.54 9.66 15.26
C ALA A 291 -4.71 9.35 16.51
N VAL A 292 -4.13 8.15 16.63
CA VAL A 292 -3.20 7.83 17.73
C VAL A 292 -1.92 8.66 17.62
N ILE A 293 -1.34 8.82 16.43
CA ILE A 293 -0.16 9.69 16.25
C ILE A 293 -0.45 11.12 16.72
N SER A 294 -1.57 11.69 16.27
CA SER A 294 -1.96 13.06 16.61
C SER A 294 -2.21 13.25 18.11
N ALA A 295 -2.66 12.20 18.81
CA ALA A 295 -2.87 12.23 20.25
C ALA A 295 -1.55 12.07 21.06
N ASN A 296 -0.45 11.68 20.43
CA ASN A 296 0.84 11.40 21.07
C ASN A 296 2.00 12.15 20.39
N PRO A 297 1.99 13.49 20.38
CA PRO A 297 3.02 14.29 19.71
C PRO A 297 4.41 14.14 20.33
N HIS A 298 4.51 13.63 21.57
CA HIS A 298 5.78 13.34 22.25
C HIS A 298 6.50 12.11 21.66
N ILE A 299 5.80 11.23 20.97
CA ILE A 299 6.38 10.03 20.34
C ILE A 299 6.80 10.39 18.92
N VAL A 300 8.10 10.60 18.74
CA VAL A 300 8.68 11.04 17.46
C VAL A 300 8.55 9.97 16.37
N ASP A 301 8.66 8.68 16.73
CA ASP A 301 8.45 7.55 15.84
C ASP A 301 7.68 6.44 16.56
N MET A 302 6.45 6.13 16.13
CA MET A 302 5.66 5.04 16.73
C MET A 302 6.23 3.64 16.47
N ASN A 303 7.26 3.50 15.63
CA ASN A 303 8.00 2.25 15.48
C ASN A 303 9.15 2.11 16.49
N ILE A 304 9.53 3.20 17.18
CA ILE A 304 10.63 3.25 18.15
C ILE A 304 10.11 3.89 19.44
N ILE A 305 9.41 3.09 20.24
CA ILE A 305 8.90 3.51 21.55
C ILE A 305 9.86 3.07 22.66
N GLN A 306 10.08 3.93 23.65
CA GLN A 306 10.93 3.58 24.79
C GLN A 306 10.10 2.92 25.89
N PRO A 307 10.61 1.85 26.54
CA PRO A 307 9.98 1.30 27.73
C PRO A 307 9.74 2.39 28.77
N GLY A 308 8.51 2.48 29.27
CA GLY A 308 8.09 3.47 30.25
C GLY A 308 7.36 4.68 29.67
N GLU A 309 7.38 4.89 28.35
CA GLU A 309 6.54 5.91 27.70
C GLU A 309 5.07 5.57 27.81
N THR A 310 4.21 6.59 27.80
CA THR A 310 2.76 6.43 27.88
C THR A 310 2.14 6.77 26.53
N ILE A 311 1.34 5.85 25.98
CA ILE A 311 0.53 6.08 24.77
C ILE A 311 -0.90 6.36 25.17
N VAL A 312 -1.44 7.46 24.67
CA VAL A 312 -2.83 7.90 24.81
C VAL A 312 -3.65 7.40 23.62
N PHE A 313 -4.80 6.80 23.90
CA PHE A 313 -5.71 6.25 22.90
C PHE A 313 -6.97 7.11 22.77
N PRO A 314 -7.23 7.74 21.59
CA PRO A 314 -8.43 8.52 21.34
C PRO A 314 -9.69 7.63 21.21
N ALA A 315 -10.85 8.16 21.57
CA ALA A 315 -12.13 7.46 21.47
C ALA A 315 -12.74 7.62 20.08
N ILE A 316 -12.44 6.66 19.21
CA ILE A 316 -12.88 6.65 17.80
C ILE A 316 -14.07 5.69 17.65
N ALA A 317 -15.28 6.23 17.47
CA ALA A 317 -16.49 5.42 17.37
C ALA A 317 -16.41 4.46 16.16
N ALA A 318 -16.77 3.20 16.40
CA ALA A 318 -16.88 2.18 15.36
C ALA A 318 -18.20 2.35 14.60
N GLN A 319 -18.14 2.26 13.28
CA GLN A 319 -19.32 2.42 12.41
C GLN A 319 -20.21 1.16 12.38
N ALA A 320 -19.72 0.01 12.85
CA ALA A 320 -20.45 -1.25 12.88
C ALA A 320 -20.54 -1.80 14.31
N GLN A 321 -21.64 -2.51 14.59
CA GLN A 321 -21.91 -3.05 15.91
C GLN A 321 -21.25 -4.43 16.08
N VAL A 322 -20.17 -4.45 16.85
CA VAL A 322 -19.29 -5.61 17.10
C VAL A 322 -20.02 -6.89 17.50
N LEU A 323 -21.07 -6.73 18.31
CA LEU A 323 -21.77 -7.84 18.95
C LEU A 323 -23.03 -8.28 18.19
N ALA A 324 -23.37 -7.63 17.08
CA ALA A 324 -24.65 -7.83 16.38
C ALA A 324 -24.81 -9.21 15.71
N THR A 325 -23.73 -9.97 15.54
CA THR A 325 -23.74 -11.23 14.76
C THR A 325 -24.14 -12.47 15.57
N ALA A 326 -24.10 -12.41 16.90
CA ALA A 326 -24.43 -13.54 17.78
C ALA A 326 -25.36 -13.09 18.90
N GLY A 327 -26.32 -13.95 19.28
CA GLY A 327 -27.37 -13.64 20.26
C GLY A 327 -26.87 -13.60 21.71
N TYR A 328 -25.85 -14.40 22.05
CA TYR A 328 -25.27 -14.51 23.38
C TYR A 328 -23.75 -14.47 23.34
N TRP A 329 -23.14 -13.81 24.32
CA TRP A 329 -21.70 -13.63 24.48
C TRP A 329 -21.31 -13.93 25.92
N ILE A 330 -20.09 -14.40 26.14
CA ILE A 330 -19.57 -14.63 27.48
C ILE A 330 -18.59 -13.50 27.81
N ARG A 331 -18.95 -12.69 28.81
CA ARG A 331 -18.08 -11.67 29.39
C ARG A 331 -17.28 -12.28 30.51
N ILE A 332 -15.96 -12.09 30.49
CA ILE A 332 -15.06 -12.56 31.55
C ILE A 332 -14.66 -11.44 32.52
N ALA A 333 -14.71 -10.18 32.07
CA ALA A 333 -14.43 -9.02 32.91
C ALA A 333 -15.08 -7.74 32.34
N LYS A 334 -15.43 -6.80 33.23
CA LYS A 334 -15.76 -5.39 32.93
C LYS A 334 -14.88 -4.50 33.81
N LYS A 335 -14.19 -3.52 33.24
CA LYS A 335 -13.36 -2.56 33.97
C LYS A 335 -13.66 -1.12 33.54
N GLY A 336 -13.39 -0.16 34.43
CA GLY A 336 -13.59 1.27 34.16
C GLY A 336 -12.39 1.95 33.49
N SER A 337 -11.22 1.30 33.53
CA SER A 337 -9.99 1.84 32.94
C SER A 337 -9.42 0.90 31.87
N LEU A 338 -8.84 1.49 30.82
CA LEU A 338 -8.19 0.76 29.74
C LEU A 338 -7.01 -0.07 30.26
N GLU A 339 -6.22 0.48 31.18
CA GLU A 339 -5.03 -0.18 31.73
C GLU A 339 -5.38 -1.47 32.49
N GLU A 340 -6.39 -1.44 33.38
CA GLU A 340 -6.81 -2.62 34.12
C GLU A 340 -7.37 -3.70 33.20
N ALA A 341 -8.19 -3.30 32.22
CA ALA A 341 -8.74 -4.24 31.24
C ALA A 341 -7.63 -4.88 30.41
N TYR A 342 -6.68 -4.08 29.95
CA TYR A 342 -5.57 -4.54 29.13
C TYR A 342 -4.62 -5.47 29.89
N ARG A 343 -4.41 -5.22 31.18
CA ARG A 343 -3.64 -6.12 32.06
C ARG A 343 -4.27 -7.51 32.12
N ILE A 344 -5.59 -7.58 32.32
CA ILE A 344 -6.33 -8.86 32.30
C ILE A 344 -6.23 -9.53 30.94
N PHE A 345 -6.38 -8.75 29.86
CA PHE A 345 -6.29 -9.24 28.48
C PHE A 345 -4.93 -9.89 28.19
N LYS A 346 -3.82 -9.28 28.63
CA LYS A 346 -2.46 -9.81 28.46
C LYS A 346 -2.16 -11.03 29.32
N THR A 347 -2.72 -11.12 30.52
CA THR A 347 -2.53 -12.26 31.43
C THR A 347 -3.39 -13.47 31.05
N TYR A 348 -4.34 -13.32 30.10
CA TYR A 348 -5.16 -14.43 29.65
C TYR A 348 -4.31 -15.50 28.92
N PRO A 349 -4.42 -16.79 29.28
CA PRO A 349 -3.65 -17.86 28.67
C PRO A 349 -3.92 -17.97 27.15
N GLN A 350 -2.87 -17.93 26.34
CA GLN A 350 -2.99 -17.90 24.87
C GLN A 350 -3.46 -19.23 24.25
N GLU A 351 -3.32 -20.34 24.97
CA GLU A 351 -3.71 -21.69 24.53
C GLU A 351 -5.22 -21.96 24.66
N GLN A 352 -5.97 -20.98 25.20
CA GLN A 352 -7.39 -21.11 25.46
C GLN A 352 -8.26 -20.38 24.42
N LEU A 353 -9.58 -20.36 24.67
CA LEU A 353 -10.54 -19.70 23.78
C LEU A 353 -10.15 -18.23 23.58
N PRO A 354 -10.02 -17.76 22.33
CA PRO A 354 -9.57 -16.40 22.07
C PRO A 354 -10.56 -15.38 22.64
N ILE A 355 -10.02 -14.36 23.30
CA ILE A 355 -10.78 -13.26 23.90
C ILE A 355 -10.64 -11.98 23.07
N ARG A 356 -11.52 -11.00 23.34
CA ARG A 356 -11.53 -9.67 22.73
C ARG A 356 -11.79 -8.61 23.78
N LEU A 357 -11.06 -7.50 23.70
CA LEU A 357 -11.33 -6.28 24.46
C LEU A 357 -12.27 -5.37 23.66
N ILE A 358 -13.37 -4.93 24.27
CA ILE A 358 -14.38 -4.08 23.67
C ILE A 358 -14.55 -2.83 24.53
N PRO A 359 -13.95 -1.70 24.15
CA PRO A 359 -14.27 -0.40 24.73
C PRO A 359 -15.67 0.04 24.27
N SER A 360 -16.50 0.44 25.22
CA SER A 360 -17.88 0.86 25.00
C SER A 360 -18.25 2.04 25.90
N TRP A 361 -19.15 2.90 25.45
CA TRP A 361 -19.70 3.98 26.26
C TRP A 361 -21.22 3.97 26.21
N THR A 362 -21.85 4.16 27.37
CA THR A 362 -23.30 4.40 27.50
C THR A 362 -23.53 5.64 28.37
N GLN A 363 -24.68 6.29 28.20
CA GLN A 363 -25.03 7.47 29.01
C GLN A 363 -25.22 7.13 30.50
N LYS A 364 -25.65 5.89 30.81
CA LYS A 364 -25.89 5.43 32.19
C LYS A 364 -24.62 4.97 32.90
N ASP A 365 -23.78 4.18 32.23
CA ASP A 365 -22.61 3.55 32.86
C ASP A 365 -21.30 4.30 32.57
N GLY A 366 -21.30 5.25 31.64
CA GLY A 366 -20.10 5.93 31.17
C GLY A 366 -19.21 5.01 30.33
N LEU A 367 -17.90 5.26 30.36
CA LEU A 367 -16.91 4.49 29.62
C LEU A 367 -16.58 3.19 30.35
N ALA A 368 -16.67 2.07 29.64
CA ALA A 368 -16.37 0.74 30.16
C ALA A 368 -15.59 -0.10 29.15
N PHE A 369 -14.75 -0.97 29.68
CA PHE A 369 -13.92 -1.90 28.92
C PHE A 369 -14.36 -3.33 29.24
N THR A 370 -14.99 -3.96 28.26
CA THR A 370 -15.56 -5.31 28.43
C THR A 370 -14.68 -6.33 27.72
N ILE A 371 -14.28 -7.38 28.41
CA ILE A 371 -13.54 -8.49 27.82
C ILE A 371 -14.50 -9.65 27.60
N VAL A 372 -14.61 -10.10 26.36
CA VAL A 372 -15.53 -11.18 25.96
C VAL A 372 -14.79 -12.27 25.20
N LEU A 373 -15.38 -13.46 25.11
CA LEU A 373 -14.93 -14.46 24.15
C LEU A 373 -15.15 -13.96 22.72
N LYS A 374 -14.19 -14.24 21.83
CA LYS A 374 -14.28 -13.90 20.40
C LYS A 374 -15.39 -14.70 19.70
N LYS A 375 -15.75 -15.87 20.22
CA LYS A 375 -16.83 -16.71 19.73
C LYS A 375 -18.16 -16.31 20.41
N GLY A 376 -19.16 -15.97 19.59
CA GLY A 376 -20.53 -15.80 20.05
C GLY A 376 -21.33 -17.11 19.99
N PHE A 377 -22.43 -17.16 20.75
CA PHE A 377 -23.29 -18.33 20.91
C PHE A 377 -24.72 -18.02 20.45
N SER A 378 -25.39 -19.02 19.87
CA SER A 378 -26.76 -18.92 19.38
C SER A 378 -27.81 -19.17 20.47
N SER A 379 -27.44 -19.85 21.56
CA SER A 379 -28.32 -20.13 22.69
C SER A 379 -27.60 -19.92 24.02
N GLU A 380 -28.37 -19.57 25.05
CA GLU A 380 -27.89 -19.40 26.42
C GLU A 380 -27.31 -20.70 26.99
N ALA A 381 -27.95 -21.84 26.73
CA ALA A 381 -27.46 -23.16 27.14
C ALA A 381 -26.09 -23.49 26.54
N ALA A 382 -25.84 -23.13 25.27
CA ALA A 382 -24.54 -23.33 24.64
C ALA A 382 -23.45 -22.44 25.25
N ALA A 383 -23.80 -21.21 25.66
CA ALA A 383 -22.89 -20.32 26.38
C ALA A 383 -22.59 -20.86 27.79
N GLN A 384 -23.60 -21.34 28.51
CA GLN A 384 -23.44 -21.91 29.85
C GLN A 384 -22.52 -23.13 29.84
N ASN A 385 -22.64 -24.00 28.84
CA ASN A 385 -21.77 -25.17 28.67
C ASN A 385 -20.32 -24.81 28.33
N ALA A 386 -20.05 -23.59 27.87
CA ALA A 386 -18.70 -23.15 27.56
C ALA A 386 -17.97 -22.54 28.78
N ILE A 387 -18.70 -22.05 29.80
CA ILE A 387 -18.09 -21.46 31.01
C ILE A 387 -17.10 -22.42 31.71
N PRO A 388 -17.39 -23.73 31.88
CA PRO A 388 -16.45 -24.66 32.52
C PRO A 388 -15.13 -24.87 31.75
N THR A 389 -15.07 -24.47 30.48
CA THR A 389 -13.85 -24.60 29.65
C THR A 389 -12.92 -23.39 29.76
N LEU A 390 -13.33 -22.35 30.49
CA LEU A 390 -12.51 -21.17 30.78
C LEU A 390 -11.47 -21.47 31.88
N PRO A 391 -10.39 -20.67 32.01
CA PRO A 391 -9.47 -20.83 33.12
C PRO A 391 -10.22 -20.60 34.43
N SER A 392 -9.90 -21.37 35.47
CA SER A 392 -10.58 -21.34 36.78
C SER A 392 -10.71 -19.93 37.37
N MET A 393 -9.70 -19.07 37.16
CA MET A 393 -9.71 -17.67 37.61
C MET A 393 -10.77 -16.80 36.93
N PHE A 394 -11.18 -17.10 35.70
CA PHE A 394 -12.16 -16.32 34.93
C PHE A 394 -13.52 -16.98 34.84
N ALA A 395 -13.60 -18.30 35.04
CA ALA A 395 -14.86 -19.03 35.06
C ALA A 395 -15.79 -18.51 36.18
N ALA A 396 -15.24 -18.13 37.33
CA ALA A 396 -16.00 -17.60 38.47
C ALA A 396 -16.58 -16.19 38.22
N SER A 397 -15.95 -15.39 37.35
CA SER A 397 -16.39 -14.04 36.99
C SER A 397 -17.07 -13.98 35.61
N ALA A 398 -17.30 -15.15 34.99
CA ALA A 398 -17.89 -15.23 33.67
C ALA A 398 -19.41 -15.02 33.75
N GLU A 399 -19.91 -14.06 32.98
CA GLU A 399 -21.33 -13.74 32.87
C GLU A 399 -21.79 -13.86 31.42
N ILE A 400 -22.97 -14.45 31.21
CA ILE A 400 -23.60 -14.48 29.90
C ILE A 400 -24.26 -13.12 29.66
N MET A 401 -23.87 -12.48 28.58
CA MET A 401 -24.45 -11.23 28.10
C MET A 401 -25.21 -11.48 26.81
N LYS A 402 -26.45 -10.98 26.73
CA LYS A 402 -27.15 -10.84 25.46
C LYS A 402 -26.53 -9.68 24.66
N THR A 403 -26.65 -9.72 23.34
CA THR A 403 -26.26 -8.60 22.47
C THR A 403 -26.79 -7.27 23.03
N PRO A 404 -25.93 -6.28 23.32
CA PRO A 404 -26.39 -5.07 24.01
C PRO A 404 -27.25 -4.15 23.12
N GLU A 405 -27.99 -3.27 23.79
CA GLU A 405 -28.99 -2.35 23.24
C GLU A 405 -28.41 -1.33 22.23
N ARG A 406 -29.29 -0.80 21.37
CA ARG A 406 -28.98 0.14 20.27
C ARG A 406 -28.29 1.44 20.70
N ASP A 407 -28.34 1.80 21.98
CA ASP A 407 -27.83 3.07 22.51
C ASP A 407 -26.37 3.00 23.01
N THR A 408 -25.66 1.90 22.73
CA THR A 408 -24.25 1.73 23.12
C THR A 408 -23.32 2.17 21.99
N VAL A 409 -22.41 3.11 22.28
CA VAL A 409 -21.33 3.49 21.36
C VAL A 409 -20.15 2.54 21.58
N TYR A 410 -19.76 1.81 20.54
CA TYR A 410 -18.56 0.96 20.55
C TYR A 410 -17.39 1.67 19.90
N PHE A 411 -16.19 1.43 20.40
CA PHE A 411 -14.95 1.95 19.80
C PHE A 411 -14.09 0.87 19.16
N ALA A 412 -14.37 -0.41 19.44
CA ALA A 412 -13.83 -1.54 18.70
C ALA A 412 -14.76 -1.90 17.53
N TYR A 413 -14.18 -2.45 16.45
CA TYR A 413 -14.94 -3.28 15.48
C TYR A 413 -15.14 -4.67 16.07
#